data_AF-A0A7S1MVT3-F1
#
_entry.id   AF-A0A7S1MVT3-F1
#
_cell.length_a   1.000
_cell.length_b   1.000
_cell.length_c   1.000
_cell.angle_alpha   90.00
_cell.angle_beta   90.00
_cell.angle_gamma   90.00
#
_symmetry.space_group_name_H-M   'P 1'
#
loop_
_entity.id
_entity.type
_entity.pdbx_description
1 polymer ?
#
loop_
_entity_poly.entity_id
_entity_poly.type
_entity_poly.pdbx_seq_one_letter_code
_entity_poly.pdbx_strand_id
1 'polypeptide(L)'
;GYAATQHAQERWPDRQVGVGHHHAHIAACLGEHGWPLHGGKVLGIALDGIGMGEDGSFWGGEFLLADYRQAQRVGTFKPVCLPGGDLAAREPWRNTYAQLMAEMGWP
;
A
#
# COMPACT_ATOMS: atom_id res chain seq x y z
N GLY A 1 14.19 0.74 -1.98
CA GLY A 1 14.47 -0.54 -2.68
C GLY A 1 13.97 -0.60 -4.11
N TYR A 2 13.08 0.32 -4.55
CA TYR A 2 12.59 0.31 -5.91
C TYR A 2 13.57 0.97 -6.88
N ALA A 3 13.75 0.35 -8.05
CA ALA A 3 14.60 0.88 -9.12
C ALA A 3 14.14 2.26 -9.60
N ALA A 4 12.83 2.50 -9.67
CA ALA A 4 12.28 3.81 -10.04
C ALA A 4 12.66 4.91 -9.04
N THR A 5 12.65 4.59 -7.74
CA THR A 5 13.08 5.53 -6.69
C THR A 5 14.58 5.82 -6.78
N GLN A 6 15.41 4.80 -6.99
CA GLN A 6 16.86 4.97 -7.17
C GLN A 6 17.16 5.86 -8.38
N HIS A 7 16.49 5.58 -9.51
CA HIS A 7 16.62 6.38 -10.72
C HIS A 7 16.24 7.86 -10.48
N ALA A 8 15.15 8.12 -9.76
CA ALA A 8 14.73 9.47 -9.42
C ALA A 8 15.76 10.20 -8.54
N GLN A 9 16.32 9.50 -7.55
CA GLN A 9 17.34 10.03 -6.64
C GLN A 9 18.65 10.38 -7.38
N GLU A 10 19.06 9.54 -8.33
CA GLU A 10 20.25 9.79 -9.15
C GLU A 10 20.04 10.95 -10.12
N ARG A 11 18.87 11.04 -10.74
CA ARG A 11 18.61 11.99 -11.83
C ARG A 11 18.17 13.37 -11.34
N TRP A 12 17.46 13.43 -10.20
CA TRP A 12 16.89 14.66 -9.60
C TRP A 12 17.03 14.66 -8.07
N PRO A 13 18.26 14.70 -7.53
CA PRO A 13 18.49 14.59 -6.09
C PRO A 13 17.72 15.64 -5.27
N ASP A 14 17.65 16.88 -5.77
CA ASP A 14 17.02 18.02 -5.09
C ASP A 14 15.57 18.31 -5.56
N ARG A 15 15.02 17.52 -6.48
CA ARG A 15 13.72 17.82 -7.11
C ARG A 15 12.81 16.60 -7.25
N GLN A 16 12.56 15.95 -6.13
CA GLN A 16 11.70 14.78 -6.02
C GLN A 16 10.82 14.86 -4.77
N VAL A 17 9.64 14.25 -4.84
CA VAL A 17 8.76 14.05 -3.69
C VAL A 17 8.34 12.59 -3.69
N GLY A 18 8.47 11.93 -2.53
CA GLY A 18 7.92 10.60 -2.33
C GLY A 18 6.42 10.68 -2.09
N VAL A 19 5.68 9.70 -2.62
CA VAL A 19 4.24 9.55 -2.38
C VAL A 19 3.99 8.13 -1.90
N GLY A 20 3.14 7.97 -0.88
CA GLY A 20 2.74 6.65 -0.39
C GLY A 20 2.05 5.84 -1.49
N HIS A 21 2.34 4.54 -1.59
CA HIS A 21 1.86 3.70 -2.69
C HIS A 21 0.33 3.68 -2.78
N HIS A 22 -0.36 3.37 -1.67
CA HIS A 22 -1.82 3.35 -1.62
C HIS A 22 -2.43 4.75 -1.70
N HIS A 23 -1.75 5.81 -1.22
CA HIS A 23 -2.20 7.18 -1.43
C HIS A 23 -2.23 7.53 -2.93
N ALA A 24 -1.20 7.13 -3.68
CA ALA A 24 -1.13 7.34 -5.12
C ALA A 24 -2.28 6.64 -5.87
N HIS A 25 -2.65 5.40 -5.49
CA HIS A 25 -3.80 4.70 -6.06
C HIS A 25 -5.11 5.48 -5.87
N ILE A 26 -5.37 5.94 -4.63
CA ILE A 26 -6.59 6.71 -4.35
C ILE A 26 -6.56 8.05 -5.10
N ALA A 27 -5.45 8.77 -5.10
CA ALA A 27 -5.31 10.04 -5.79
C ALA A 27 -5.47 9.91 -7.32
N ALA A 28 -5.00 8.80 -7.92
CA ALA A 28 -5.21 8.51 -9.34
C ALA A 28 -6.70 8.34 -9.67
N CYS A 29 -7.44 7.58 -8.85
CA CYS A 29 -8.89 7.41 -9.00
C CYS A 29 -9.64 8.74 -8.85
N LEU A 30 -9.26 9.57 -7.88
CA LEU A 30 -9.81 10.93 -7.72
C LEU A 30 -9.59 11.79 -8.97
N GLY A 31 -8.37 11.75 -9.52
CA GLY A 31 -8.01 12.49 -10.72
C GLY A 31 -8.79 12.04 -11.96
N GLU A 32 -8.95 10.73 -12.14
CA GLU A 32 -9.76 10.15 -13.24
C GLU A 32 -11.22 10.63 -13.19
N HIS A 33 -11.80 10.74 -11.99
CA HIS A 33 -13.20 11.15 -11.81
C HIS A 33 -13.39 12.66 -11.67
N GLY A 34 -12.33 13.46 -11.88
CA GLY A 34 -12.40 14.91 -11.81
C GLY A 34 -12.77 15.43 -10.42
N TRP A 35 -12.39 14.72 -9.35
CA TRP A 35 -12.66 15.16 -7.98
C TRP A 35 -12.01 16.54 -7.76
N PRO A 36 -12.75 17.57 -7.28
CA PRO A 36 -12.21 18.91 -7.16
C PRO A 36 -11.04 18.97 -6.18
N LEU A 37 -10.08 19.87 -6.43
CA LEU A 37 -8.94 20.09 -5.53
C LEU A 37 -9.37 20.41 -4.08
N HIS A 38 -10.53 21.04 -3.92
CA HIS A 38 -11.14 21.40 -2.64
C HIS A 38 -12.41 20.58 -2.33
N GLY A 39 -12.58 19.41 -2.95
CA GLY A 39 -13.74 18.52 -2.76
C GLY A 39 -13.79 17.86 -1.38
N GLY A 40 -12.69 17.90 -0.62
CA GLY A 40 -12.56 17.27 0.68
C GLY A 40 -11.97 15.85 0.60
N LYS A 41 -11.83 15.22 1.77
CA LYS A 41 -11.29 13.85 1.89
C LYS A 41 -12.37 12.82 1.57
N VAL A 42 -11.94 11.72 0.96
CA VAL A 42 -12.76 10.53 0.71
C VAL A 42 -12.29 9.37 1.58
N LEU A 43 -13.17 8.40 1.82
CA LEU A 43 -12.75 7.08 2.28
C LEU A 43 -12.32 6.26 1.06
N GLY A 44 -11.01 6.16 0.83
CA GLY A 44 -10.42 5.30 -0.17
C GLY A 44 -10.13 3.92 0.38
N ILE A 45 -10.39 2.89 -0.43
CA ILE A 45 -10.03 1.50 -0.11
C ILE A 45 -9.05 1.03 -1.19
N ALA A 46 -7.82 0.70 -0.78
CA ALA A 46 -6.77 0.30 -1.69
C ALA A 46 -6.39 -1.17 -1.41
N LEU A 47 -6.66 -2.03 -2.38
CA LEU A 47 -6.44 -3.48 -2.30
C LEU A 47 -5.49 -3.89 -3.42
N ASP A 48 -4.32 -4.40 -3.07
CA ASP A 48 -3.32 -4.89 -4.02
C ASP A 48 -2.46 -6.01 -3.40
N GLY A 49 -1.28 -6.27 -3.97
CA GLY A 49 -0.36 -7.27 -3.43
C GLY A 49 0.43 -6.74 -2.23
N ILE A 50 1.47 -5.93 -2.51
CA ILE A 50 2.36 -5.36 -1.50
C ILE A 50 2.77 -3.95 -1.93
N GLY A 51 2.53 -2.98 -1.05
CA GLY A 51 3.07 -1.62 -1.11
C GLY A 51 3.84 -1.28 0.16
N MET A 52 4.87 -0.44 0.07
CA MET A 52 5.53 0.10 1.27
C MET A 52 4.64 1.18 1.89
N GLY A 53 4.25 0.97 3.15
CA GLY A 53 3.55 1.93 3.97
C GLY A 53 4.45 3.05 4.48
N GLU A 54 3.83 4.16 4.91
CA GLU A 54 4.55 5.32 5.45
C GLU A 54 5.21 5.02 6.80
N ASP A 55 4.73 4.00 7.51
CA ASP A 55 5.29 3.50 8.77
C ASP A 55 6.39 2.44 8.57
N GLY A 56 6.77 2.16 7.32
CA GLY A 56 7.76 1.14 6.97
C GLY A 56 7.23 -0.30 6.99
N SER A 57 5.93 -0.50 7.23
CA SER A 57 5.29 -1.82 7.11
C SER A 57 4.82 -2.11 5.69
N PHE A 58 4.59 -3.38 5.37
CA PHE A 58 3.97 -3.76 4.10
C PHE A 58 2.46 -3.64 4.19
N TRP A 59 1.88 -2.93 3.22
CA TRP A 59 0.45 -2.70 3.08
C TRP A 59 -0.08 -3.48 1.88
N GLY A 60 -1.37 -3.77 1.88
CA GLY A 60 -2.05 -4.46 0.76
C GLY A 60 -3.58 -4.47 0.84
N GLY A 61 -4.15 -3.95 1.94
CA GLY A 61 -5.59 -3.92 2.16
C GLY A 61 -5.98 -2.79 3.10
N GLU A 62 -5.75 -1.55 2.67
CA GLU A 62 -5.82 -0.38 3.54
C GLU A 62 -7.07 0.47 3.28
N PHE A 63 -7.59 1.04 4.35
CA PHE A 63 -8.68 2.01 4.36
C PHE A 63 -8.08 3.36 4.73
N LEU A 64 -8.13 4.31 3.81
CA LEU A 64 -7.49 5.61 3.94
C LEU A 64 -8.53 6.74 3.88
N LEU A 65 -8.49 7.66 4.85
CA LEU A 65 -9.14 8.95 4.73
C LEU A 65 -8.18 9.90 3.98
N ALA A 66 -8.43 10.16 2.71
CA ALA A 66 -7.45 10.78 1.81
C ALA A 66 -8.02 11.87 0.89
N ASP A 67 -7.18 12.84 0.57
CA ASP A 67 -7.34 13.80 -0.53
C ASP A 67 -6.05 13.83 -1.38
N TYR A 68 -5.88 14.80 -2.29
CA TYR A 68 -4.67 14.88 -3.11
C TYR A 68 -3.36 15.18 -2.35
N ARG A 69 -3.44 15.65 -1.10
CA ARG A 69 -2.30 16.12 -0.31
C ARG A 69 -2.00 15.24 0.89
N GLN A 70 -3.00 14.57 1.44
CA GLN A 70 -2.88 13.79 2.67
C GLN A 70 -3.61 12.46 2.53
N ALA A 71 -3.04 11.43 3.15
CA ALA A 71 -3.72 10.18 3.40
C ALA A 71 -3.50 9.77 4.86
N GLN A 72 -4.58 9.44 5.55
CA GLN A 72 -4.51 8.88 6.90
C GLN A 72 -5.09 7.48 6.87
N ARG A 73 -4.32 6.49 7.32
CA ARG A 73 -4.85 5.14 7.50
C ARG A 73 -5.83 5.11 8.66
N VAL A 74 -7.05 4.66 8.38
CA VAL A 74 -8.16 4.53 9.34
C VAL A 74 -8.58 3.06 9.55
N GLY A 75 -8.08 2.15 8.72
CA GLY A 75 -8.28 0.71 8.88
C GLY A 75 -7.33 -0.09 7.99
N THR A 76 -7.12 -1.36 8.34
CA THR A 76 -6.33 -2.32 7.56
C THR A 76 -6.79 -3.73 7.90
N PHE A 77 -6.52 -4.70 7.03
CA PHE A 77 -6.61 -6.10 7.40
C PHE A 77 -5.51 -6.46 8.41
N LYS A 78 -5.76 -7.47 9.23
CA LYS A 78 -4.75 -8.00 10.15
C LYS A 78 -3.49 -8.38 9.34
N PRO A 79 -2.31 -7.85 9.66
CA PRO A 79 -1.09 -8.26 9.00
C PRO A 79 -0.81 -9.75 9.22
N VAL A 80 -0.57 -10.48 8.14
CA VAL A 80 -0.21 -11.91 8.15
C VAL A 80 1.17 -12.07 7.52
N CYS A 81 1.95 -13.03 8.02
CA CYS A 81 3.30 -13.25 7.52
C CYS A 81 3.29 -13.70 6.05
N LEU A 82 4.42 -13.47 5.37
CA LEU A 82 4.69 -13.93 4.01
C LEU A 82 5.82 -14.97 4.05
N PRO A 83 5.53 -16.26 4.31
CA PRO A 83 6.58 -17.27 4.50
C PRO A 83 7.44 -17.42 3.25
N GLY A 84 8.75 -17.18 3.36
CA GLY A 84 9.65 -17.22 2.20
C GLY A 84 9.63 -15.94 1.34
N GLY A 85 9.07 -14.83 1.85
CA GLY A 85 9.13 -13.52 1.20
C GLY A 85 8.51 -13.55 -0.20
N ASP A 86 9.31 -13.24 -1.22
CA ASP A 86 8.89 -13.22 -2.62
C ASP A 86 8.27 -14.55 -3.10
N LEU A 87 8.65 -15.69 -2.49
CA LEU A 87 8.05 -16.99 -2.81
C LEU A 87 6.55 -17.03 -2.46
N ALA A 88 6.10 -16.30 -1.44
CA ALA A 88 4.70 -16.24 -1.07
C ALA A 88 3.82 -15.67 -2.20
N ALA A 89 4.37 -14.83 -3.07
CA ALA A 89 3.66 -14.32 -4.25
C ALA A 89 3.55 -15.34 -5.40
N ARG A 90 4.37 -16.41 -5.38
CA ARG A 90 4.44 -17.43 -6.46
C ARG A 90 3.90 -18.79 -6.05
N GLU A 91 3.87 -19.06 -4.76
CA GLU A 91 3.47 -20.33 -4.16
C GLU A 91 2.27 -20.11 -3.21
N PRO A 92 1.02 -20.08 -3.72
CA PRO A 92 -0.16 -19.66 -2.97
C PRO A 92 -0.44 -20.45 -1.68
N TRP A 93 0.03 -21.69 -1.60
CA TRP A 93 -0.10 -22.54 -0.41
C TRP A 93 0.57 -21.92 0.82
N ARG A 94 1.60 -21.08 0.65
CA ARG A 94 2.29 -20.38 1.74
C ARG A 94 1.38 -19.39 2.45
N ASN A 95 0.63 -18.61 1.68
CA ASN A 95 -0.34 -17.65 2.23
C ASN A 95 -1.50 -18.39 2.89
N THR A 96 -1.95 -19.50 2.29
CA THR A 96 -2.99 -20.35 2.89
C THR A 96 -2.52 -20.83 4.27
N TYR A 97 -1.35 -21.44 4.36
CA TYR A 97 -0.76 -21.88 5.63
C TYR A 97 -0.67 -20.72 6.65
N ALA A 98 -0.14 -19.57 6.25
CA ALA A 98 -0.01 -18.41 7.14
C ALA A 98 -1.35 -17.92 7.70
N GLN A 99 -2.40 -17.88 6.88
CA GLN A 99 -3.75 -17.51 7.30
C GLN A 99 -4.34 -18.52 8.29
N LEU A 100 -4.21 -19.83 8.02
CA LEU A 100 -4.68 -20.88 8.94
C LEU A 100 -3.97 -20.76 10.30
N MET A 101 -2.65 -20.52 10.32
CA MET A 101 -1.89 -20.35 11.56
C MET A 101 -2.26 -19.07 12.31
N ALA A 102 -2.54 -17.97 11.60
CA ALA A 102 -2.85 -16.68 12.20
C ALA A 102 -4.24 -16.64 12.86
N GLU A 103 -5.21 -17.41 12.35
CA GLU A 103 -6.61 -17.37 12.81
C GLU A 103 -7.04 -18.60 13.61
N MET A 104 -6.53 -19.78 13.28
CA MET A 104 -7.05 -21.03 13.85
C MET A 104 -6.14 -21.67 14.89
N GLY A 105 -4.89 -21.21 15.04
CA GLY A 105 -3.95 -21.80 15.99
C GLY A 105 -3.86 -23.32 15.81
N TRP A 106 -3.36 -23.78 14.66
CA TRP A 106 -3.19 -25.21 14.43
C TRP A 106 -2.22 -25.77 15.50
N PRO A 107 -2.53 -26.92 16.14
CA PRO A 107 -1.71 -27.50 17.20
C PRO A 107 -0.26 -27.78 16.77
#